data_AF-A0A3A5JWB9-F1
#
_entry.id   AF-A0A3A5JWB9-F1
#
_cell.length_a   1.000
_cell.length_b   1.000
_cell.length_c   1.000
_cell.angle_alpha   90.00
_cell.angle_beta   90.00
_cell.angle_gamma   90.00
#
_symmetry.space_group_name_H-M   'P 1'
#
loop_
_entity.id
_entity.type
_entity.pdbx_description
1 polymer ?
#
loop_
_entity_poly.entity_id
_entity_poly.type
_entity_poly.pdbx_seq_one_letter_code
_entity_poly.pdbx_strand_id
1 'polypeptide(L)'
;WAGDRAKGYASAPRRMTLAVDTDDFEYELQVGFPDKLPYPTMFDLDPIVKEEQIWLSGFRRRPSSSIMHRRNQAVFLNDVNGEKVTHAATLYENESLFGQLGEPHLYPEVSSARETLRNWRFYHEFDITKGAGLRLPQVGYRSPVLAGDGLNLAAAFQTIVEIGDSELLFAVLDEAFPECVFFCDNSNGRFQMMMHRQGINRPLESAEFSDGTLRFLCLTVALLSPRPPGFIALNEPENSLHP
;
A
#
# COMPACT_ATOMS: atom_id res chain seq x y z
N TRP A 1 11.81 -20.46 -5.26
CA TRP A 1 12.03 -19.47 -4.19
C TRP A 1 11.32 -19.98 -2.94
N ALA A 2 11.68 -21.19 -2.51
CA ALA A 2 10.79 -22.31 -2.13
C ALA A 2 10.23 -23.07 -3.36
N GLY A 3 10.33 -24.40 -3.33
CA GLY A 3 9.80 -25.33 -4.36
C GLY A 3 10.82 -25.84 -5.38
N ASP A 4 10.65 -27.11 -5.76
CA ASP A 4 11.34 -27.76 -6.87
C ASP A 4 10.84 -27.25 -8.22
N ARG A 5 11.66 -27.42 -9.26
CA ARG A 5 11.26 -27.09 -10.65
C ARG A 5 10.03 -27.89 -11.05
N ALA A 6 9.03 -27.22 -11.62
CA ALA A 6 8.01 -27.89 -12.40
C ALA A 6 8.70 -28.68 -13.55
N LYS A 7 8.45 -29.99 -13.63
CA LYS A 7 8.98 -30.85 -14.69
C LYS A 7 8.51 -30.29 -16.05
N GLY A 8 9.46 -29.92 -16.91
CA GLY A 8 9.20 -29.31 -18.22
C GLY A 8 9.76 -27.89 -18.40
N TYR A 9 10.09 -27.18 -17.31
CA TYR A 9 10.59 -25.80 -17.36
C TYR A 9 12.08 -25.68 -17.02
N ALA A 10 12.89 -26.73 -17.26
CA ALA A 10 14.31 -26.75 -16.91
C ALA A 10 15.15 -25.66 -17.62
N SER A 11 14.70 -25.19 -18.79
CA SER A 11 15.33 -24.13 -19.58
C SER A 11 14.73 -22.74 -19.35
N ALA A 12 13.58 -22.62 -18.68
CA ALA A 12 12.94 -21.33 -18.45
C ALA A 12 13.74 -20.50 -17.41
N PRO A 13 13.89 -19.18 -17.62
CA PRO A 13 14.61 -18.33 -16.68
C PRO A 13 13.92 -18.35 -15.32
N ARG A 14 14.71 -18.40 -14.23
CA ARG A 14 14.21 -18.35 -12.85
C ARG A 14 13.70 -16.95 -12.54
N ARG A 15 12.42 -16.70 -12.82
CA ARG A 15 11.76 -15.42 -12.60
C ARG A 15 10.48 -15.58 -11.78
N MET A 16 10.26 -14.65 -10.86
CA MET A 16 8.97 -14.39 -10.24
C MET A 16 8.26 -13.33 -11.08
N THR A 17 7.01 -13.56 -11.44
CA THR A 17 6.20 -12.60 -12.20
C THR A 17 5.08 -12.11 -11.30
N LEU A 18 5.03 -10.80 -11.11
CA LEU A 18 3.93 -10.10 -10.45
C LEU A 18 3.17 -9.35 -11.55
N ALA A 19 1.85 -9.52 -11.60
CA ALA A 19 1.04 -8.85 -12.61
C ALA A 19 -0.28 -8.37 -12.02
N VAL A 20 -0.77 -7.26 -12.56
CA VAL A 20 -2.13 -6.77 -12.34
C VAL A 20 -2.76 -6.44 -13.69
N ASP A 21 -4.05 -6.75 -13.77
CA ASP A 21 -4.95 -6.29 -14.82
C ASP A 21 -6.00 -5.38 -14.17
N THR A 22 -6.15 -4.17 -14.69
CA THR A 22 -7.11 -3.16 -14.23
C THR A 22 -7.90 -2.62 -15.43
N ASP A 23 -8.98 -1.90 -15.16
CA ASP A 23 -9.78 -1.28 -16.21
C ASP A 23 -9.01 -0.23 -17.04
N ASP A 24 -7.93 0.34 -16.50
CA ASP A 24 -7.15 1.41 -17.14
C ASP A 24 -5.81 0.92 -17.73
N PHE A 25 -5.15 -0.04 -17.08
CA PHE A 25 -3.85 -0.56 -17.50
C PHE A 25 -3.61 -2.01 -17.08
N GLU A 26 -2.72 -2.69 -17.82
CA GLU A 26 -2.09 -3.93 -17.41
C GLU A 26 -0.65 -3.63 -16.99
N TYR A 27 -0.19 -4.18 -15.86
CA TYR A 27 1.19 -4.06 -15.39
C TYR A 27 1.79 -5.43 -15.12
N GLU A 28 3.07 -5.59 -15.48
CA GLU A 28 3.85 -6.79 -15.18
C GLU A 28 5.26 -6.40 -14.70
N LEU A 29 5.69 -7.03 -13.61
CA LEU A 29 7.04 -6.96 -13.08
C LEU A 29 7.62 -8.37 -13.00
N GLN A 30 8.74 -8.59 -13.69
CA GLN A 30 9.50 -9.83 -13.62
C GLN A 30 10.80 -9.61 -12.85
N VAL A 31 10.94 -10.34 -11.75
CA VAL A 31 12.11 -10.31 -10.88
C VAL A 31 12.87 -11.63 -11.00
N GLY A 32 14.19 -11.58 -11.14
CA GLY A 32 15.05 -12.75 -11.23
C GLY A 32 16.39 -12.52 -10.54
N PHE A 33 17.30 -13.49 -10.66
CA PHE A 33 18.66 -13.35 -10.10
C PHE A 33 19.60 -12.61 -11.06
N PRO A 34 20.73 -12.05 -10.56
CA PRO A 34 21.75 -11.45 -11.39
C PRO A 34 22.29 -12.47 -12.39
N ASP A 35 22.69 -12.00 -13.56
CA ASP A 35 23.39 -12.87 -14.50
C ASP A 35 24.76 -13.23 -13.91
N LYS A 36 25.30 -14.42 -14.26
CA LYS A 36 26.56 -14.88 -13.68
C LYS A 36 27.68 -13.87 -13.97
N LEU A 37 28.19 -13.27 -12.89
CA LEU A 37 29.33 -12.36 -12.95
C LEU A 37 30.64 -13.15 -13.15
N PRO A 38 31.66 -12.55 -13.78
CA PRO A 38 32.95 -13.19 -14.00
C PRO A 38 33.81 -13.30 -12.73
N TYR A 39 33.31 -12.82 -11.58
CA TYR A 39 33.97 -12.84 -10.29
C TYR A 39 33.02 -13.35 -9.20
N PRO A 40 33.54 -13.94 -8.10
CA PRO A 40 32.71 -14.37 -6.99
C PRO A 40 32.05 -13.16 -6.32
N THR A 41 30.75 -13.27 -6.04
CA THR A 41 29.97 -12.28 -5.31
C THR A 41 29.13 -12.98 -4.25
N MET A 42 28.85 -12.29 -3.14
CA MET A 42 27.91 -12.75 -2.11
C MET A 42 26.46 -12.39 -2.44
N PHE A 43 26.24 -11.62 -3.52
CA PHE A 43 24.94 -11.07 -3.92
C PHE A 43 24.35 -11.80 -5.15
N ASP A 44 24.78 -13.04 -5.44
CA ASP A 44 24.28 -13.82 -6.59
C ASP A 44 22.82 -14.29 -6.43
N LEU A 45 22.26 -14.10 -5.23
CA LEU A 45 20.87 -14.37 -4.89
C LEU A 45 20.02 -13.10 -4.73
N ASP A 46 20.58 -11.91 -4.98
CA ASP A 46 19.81 -10.66 -4.83
C ASP A 46 18.75 -10.53 -5.94
N PRO A 47 17.49 -10.22 -5.61
CA PRO A 47 16.46 -10.04 -6.62
C PRO A 47 16.72 -8.78 -7.45
N ILE A 48 16.74 -8.94 -8.78
CA ILE A 48 16.83 -7.84 -9.74
C ILE A 48 15.63 -7.84 -10.69
N VAL A 49 15.19 -6.64 -11.06
CA VAL A 49 14.18 -6.40 -12.07
C VAL A 49 14.74 -6.76 -13.45
N LYS A 50 14.23 -7.85 -14.03
CA LYS A 50 14.60 -8.29 -15.37
C LYS A 50 13.77 -7.57 -16.42
N GLU A 51 12.46 -7.50 -16.21
CA GLU A 51 11.52 -6.82 -17.09
C GLU A 51 10.44 -6.13 -16.25
N GLU A 52 10.00 -4.97 -16.71
CA GLU A 52 8.88 -4.22 -16.13
C GLU A 52 8.12 -3.57 -17.28
N GLN A 53 6.81 -3.78 -17.34
CA GLN A 53 6.00 -3.39 -18.49
C GLN A 53 4.65 -2.84 -18.05
N ILE A 54 4.19 -1.82 -18.78
CA ILE A 54 2.82 -1.32 -18.68
C ILE A 54 2.21 -1.30 -20.08
N TRP A 55 0.98 -1.78 -20.17
CA TRP A 55 0.13 -1.67 -21.35
C TRP A 55 -1.16 -0.94 -21.01
N LEU A 56 -1.74 -0.26 -22.00
CA LEU A 56 -3.13 0.18 -21.93
C LEU A 56 -4.07 -1.04 -21.87
N SER A 57 -5.08 -0.98 -21.01
CA SER A 57 -6.08 -2.03 -20.84
C SER A 57 -6.90 -2.28 -22.11
N GLY A 58 -7.54 -3.45 -22.20
CA GLY A 58 -8.51 -3.77 -23.26
C GLY A 58 -7.92 -4.05 -24.66
N PHE A 59 -6.62 -3.82 -24.85
CA PHE A 59 -5.96 -4.00 -26.15
C PHE A 59 -5.18 -5.32 -26.28
N ARG A 60 -5.20 -6.16 -25.23
CA ARG A 60 -4.27 -7.29 -25.02
C ARG A 60 -2.82 -6.79 -24.99
N ARG A 61 -1.88 -7.59 -24.47
CA ARG A 61 -0.44 -7.26 -24.41
C ARG A 61 0.23 -7.22 -25.78
N ARG A 62 -0.12 -6.23 -26.60
CA ARG A 62 0.44 -6.01 -27.93
C ARG A 62 1.45 -4.86 -27.91
N PRO A 63 2.44 -4.84 -28.81
CA PRO A 63 3.46 -3.79 -28.83
C PRO A 63 2.92 -2.37 -28.97
N SER A 64 1.74 -2.18 -29.58
CA SER A 64 1.11 -0.86 -29.76
C SER A 64 0.34 -0.36 -28.54
N SER A 65 0.01 -1.22 -27.56
CA SER A 65 -0.57 -0.79 -26.28
C SER A 65 0.49 -0.62 -25.19
N SER A 66 1.74 -1.04 -25.43
CA SER A 66 2.84 -0.86 -24.48
C SER A 66 3.22 0.61 -24.40
N ILE A 67 3.03 1.20 -23.23
CA ILE A 67 3.36 2.60 -22.92
C ILE A 67 4.66 2.72 -22.13
N MET A 68 5.06 1.65 -21.46
CA MET A 68 6.33 1.53 -20.76
C MET A 68 6.86 0.11 -20.91
N HIS A 69 8.14 0.01 -21.21
CA HIS A 69 8.87 -1.23 -21.19
C HIS A 69 10.30 -0.98 -20.72
N ARG A 70 10.64 -1.61 -19.61
CA ARG A 70 12.00 -1.70 -19.09
C ARG A 70 12.51 -3.13 -19.28
N ARG A 71 13.74 -3.26 -19.76
CA ARG A 71 14.50 -4.51 -19.81
C ARG A 71 15.86 -4.29 -19.16
N ASN A 72 16.09 -4.95 -18.02
CA ASN A 72 17.19 -4.67 -17.11
C ASN A 72 17.25 -3.16 -16.81
N GLN A 73 18.31 -2.45 -17.17
CA GLN A 73 18.45 -1.00 -16.93
C GLN A 73 17.96 -0.14 -18.11
N ALA A 74 17.65 -0.74 -19.26
CA ALA A 74 17.19 -0.01 -20.43
C ALA A 74 15.68 0.25 -20.34
N VAL A 75 15.26 1.51 -20.48
CA VAL A 75 13.85 1.93 -20.39
C VAL A 75 13.39 2.57 -21.68
N PHE A 76 12.25 2.12 -22.15
CA PHE A 76 11.53 2.63 -23.31
C PHE A 76 10.16 3.13 -22.83
N LEU A 77 9.89 4.41 -23.08
CA LEU A 77 8.63 5.06 -22.75
C LEU A 77 8.01 5.65 -24.01
N ASN A 78 6.69 5.73 -24.07
CA ASN A 78 6.02 6.58 -25.05
C ASN A 78 5.67 7.90 -24.36
N ASP A 79 6.07 9.02 -24.95
CA ASP A 79 5.67 10.34 -24.45
C ASP A 79 4.20 10.66 -24.79
N VAL A 80 3.71 11.82 -24.33
CA VAL A 80 2.37 12.34 -24.65
C VAL A 80 2.07 12.47 -26.17
N ASN A 81 3.09 12.51 -27.02
CA ASN A 81 2.95 12.59 -28.47
C ASN A 81 2.98 11.21 -29.15
N GLY A 82 3.19 10.13 -28.38
CA GLY A 82 3.34 8.78 -28.87
C GLY A 82 4.75 8.44 -29.40
N GLU A 83 5.73 9.32 -29.17
CA GLU A 83 7.12 9.11 -29.57
C GLU A 83 7.84 8.21 -28.56
N LYS A 84 8.63 7.26 -29.09
CA LYS A 84 9.41 6.34 -28.26
C LYS A 84 10.68 7.02 -27.77
N VAL A 85 10.71 7.31 -26.48
CA VAL A 85 11.87 7.87 -25.80
C VAL A 85 12.62 6.77 -25.06
N THR A 86 13.92 6.64 -25.34
CA THR A 86 14.82 5.83 -24.51
C THR A 86 15.24 6.68 -23.34
N HIS A 87 14.77 6.34 -22.13
CA HIS A 87 15.14 7.07 -20.94
C HIS A 87 16.49 6.56 -20.44
N ALA A 88 17.51 7.42 -20.53
CA ALA A 88 18.89 7.13 -20.10
C ALA A 88 19.09 7.30 -18.58
N ALA A 89 18.06 7.04 -17.77
CA ALA A 89 18.18 7.10 -16.32
C ALA A 89 19.07 5.95 -15.83
N THR A 90 19.94 6.21 -14.86
CA THR A 90 20.70 5.17 -14.15
C THR A 90 19.77 4.47 -13.16
N LEU A 91 18.92 3.59 -13.69
CA LEU A 91 18.09 2.73 -12.85
C LEU A 91 18.93 1.64 -12.23
N TYR A 92 18.89 1.57 -10.90
CA TYR A 92 19.46 0.43 -10.21
C TYR A 92 18.68 -0.85 -10.57
N GLU A 93 19.39 -1.98 -10.62
CA GLU A 93 18.84 -3.25 -11.08
C GLU A 93 17.69 -3.76 -10.21
N ASN A 94 17.68 -3.39 -8.93
CA ASN A 94 16.70 -3.78 -7.91
C ASN A 94 15.57 -2.76 -7.72
N GLU A 95 15.57 -1.65 -8.45
CA GLU A 95 14.52 -0.61 -8.34
C GLU A 95 13.50 -0.76 -9.48
N SER A 96 12.24 -0.43 -9.23
CA SER A 96 11.22 -0.22 -10.27
C SER A 96 11.39 1.17 -10.90
N LEU A 97 10.98 1.33 -12.17
CA LEU A 97 10.91 2.64 -12.82
C LEU A 97 10.09 3.66 -12.02
N PHE A 98 9.07 3.22 -11.29
CA PHE A 98 8.24 4.09 -10.44
C PHE A 98 9.03 4.79 -9.32
N GLY A 99 10.21 4.28 -8.95
CA GLY A 99 11.10 4.93 -7.99
C GLY A 99 11.71 6.22 -8.54
N GLN A 100 12.02 6.26 -9.85
CA GLN A 100 12.78 7.34 -10.47
C GLN A 100 11.96 8.23 -11.41
N LEU A 101 10.81 7.77 -11.91
CA LEU A 101 9.98 8.58 -12.82
C LEU A 101 9.29 9.72 -12.06
N GLY A 102 9.64 10.96 -12.42
CA GLY A 102 9.18 12.19 -11.76
C GLY A 102 8.48 13.20 -12.68
N GLU A 103 8.10 12.80 -13.90
CA GLU A 103 7.63 13.72 -14.96
C GLU A 103 6.19 13.42 -15.43
N PRO A 104 5.16 13.70 -14.61
CA PRO A 104 3.77 13.39 -14.97
C PRO A 104 3.25 14.06 -16.25
N HIS A 105 3.84 15.20 -16.61
CA HIS A 105 3.46 15.96 -17.80
C HIS A 105 3.99 15.34 -19.10
N LEU A 106 5.03 14.51 -19.04
CA LEU A 106 5.59 13.79 -20.19
C LEU A 106 5.03 12.38 -20.31
N TYR A 107 4.70 11.74 -19.18
CA TYR A 107 4.23 10.36 -19.11
C TYR A 107 2.99 10.24 -18.20
N PRO A 108 1.84 10.78 -18.61
CA PRO A 108 0.65 10.86 -17.76
C PRO A 108 0.07 9.48 -17.44
N GLU A 109 0.02 8.55 -18.41
CA GLU A 109 -0.53 7.20 -18.20
C GLU A 109 0.35 6.39 -17.25
N VAL A 110 1.67 6.46 -17.40
CA VAL A 110 2.63 5.78 -16.51
C VAL A 110 2.55 6.36 -15.10
N SER A 111 2.39 7.68 -14.99
CA SER A 111 2.25 8.35 -13.70
C SER A 111 0.91 8.02 -13.02
N SER A 112 -0.17 7.93 -13.80
CA SER A 112 -1.47 7.49 -13.30
C SER A 112 -1.39 6.05 -12.76
N ALA A 113 -0.82 5.12 -13.53
CA ALA A 113 -0.63 3.74 -13.09
C ALA A 113 0.21 3.65 -11.79
N ARG A 114 1.31 4.43 -11.72
CA ARG A 114 2.14 4.55 -10.52
C ARG A 114 1.34 5.00 -9.30
N GLU A 115 0.58 6.08 -9.43
CA GLU A 115 -0.20 6.60 -8.31
C GLU A 115 -1.33 5.65 -7.91
N THR A 116 -1.97 4.97 -8.86
CA THR A 116 -2.95 3.90 -8.57
C THR A 116 -2.31 2.79 -7.73
N LEU A 117 -1.18 2.24 -8.16
CA LEU A 117 -0.48 1.17 -7.44
C LEU A 117 0.05 1.63 -6.08
N ARG A 118 0.57 2.86 -5.97
CA ARG A 118 1.02 3.44 -4.70
C ARG A 118 -0.11 3.67 -3.71
N ASN A 119 -1.31 3.94 -4.20
CA ASN A 119 -2.47 4.17 -3.36
C ASN A 119 -3.08 2.89 -2.82
N TRP A 120 -2.80 1.72 -3.39
CA TRP A 120 -3.27 0.45 -2.84
C TRP A 120 -2.86 0.25 -1.38
N ARG A 121 -3.75 -0.37 -0.60
CA ARG A 121 -3.50 -0.64 0.82
C ARG A 121 -3.63 -2.12 1.09
N PHE A 122 -2.65 -2.64 1.82
CA PHE A 122 -2.59 -4.01 2.28
C PHE A 122 -2.57 -3.95 3.80
N TYR A 123 -3.67 -4.34 4.44
CA TYR A 123 -3.76 -4.47 5.89
C TYR A 123 -3.68 -5.96 6.22
N HIS A 124 -2.48 -6.40 6.59
CA HIS A 124 -2.25 -7.80 6.97
C HIS A 124 -2.59 -8.02 8.44
N GLU A 125 -1.79 -7.45 9.34
CA GLU A 125 -2.05 -7.43 10.77
C GLU A 125 -1.55 -6.09 11.31
N PHE A 126 -2.38 -5.39 12.09
CA PHE A 126 -1.93 -4.23 12.82
C PHE A 126 -1.14 -4.70 14.04
N ASP A 127 0.04 -4.11 14.26
CA ASP A 127 0.73 -4.30 15.54
C ASP A 127 -0.09 -3.62 16.63
N ILE A 128 -0.73 -4.45 17.45
CA ILE A 128 -1.56 -4.04 18.58
C ILE A 128 -0.95 -4.45 19.91
N THR A 129 0.31 -4.90 19.91
CA THR A 129 1.02 -5.28 21.14
C THR A 129 1.11 -4.10 22.11
N LYS A 130 1.41 -4.36 23.38
CA LYS A 130 1.49 -3.30 24.42
C LYS A 130 2.48 -2.18 24.09
N GLY A 131 3.52 -2.47 23.30
CA GLY A 131 4.53 -1.49 22.87
C GLY A 131 4.28 -0.90 21.48
N ALA A 132 3.18 -1.26 20.82
CA ALA A 132 2.90 -0.80 19.48
C ALA A 132 2.78 0.73 19.41
N GLY A 133 3.37 1.32 18.36
CA GLY A 133 3.31 2.77 18.17
C GLY A 133 1.88 3.30 18.02
N LEU A 134 0.94 2.45 17.57
CA LEU A 134 -0.49 2.74 17.44
C LEU A 134 -1.17 3.06 18.78
N ARG A 135 -0.60 2.58 19.90
CA ARG A 135 -1.09 2.86 21.26
C ARG A 135 -0.55 4.17 21.84
N LEU A 136 0.44 4.79 21.20
CA LEU A 136 1.14 5.99 21.68
C LEU A 136 0.68 7.25 20.93
N PRO A 137 0.84 8.45 21.51
CA PRO A 137 0.60 9.71 20.79
C PRO A 137 1.52 9.86 19.57
N GLN A 138 0.94 10.08 18.40
CA GLN A 138 1.65 10.23 17.11
C GLN A 138 1.57 11.66 16.58
N VAL A 139 2.44 12.03 15.64
CA VAL A 139 2.38 13.36 15.02
C VAL A 139 1.03 13.54 14.33
N GLY A 140 0.32 14.62 14.66
CA GLY A 140 -0.96 14.97 14.06
C GLY A 140 -0.80 15.60 12.68
N TYR A 141 -1.50 15.05 11.70
CA TYR A 141 -1.62 15.61 10.36
C TYR A 141 -2.92 15.10 9.73
N ARG A 142 -3.39 15.75 8.65
CA ARG A 142 -4.57 15.28 7.93
C ARG A 142 -4.20 14.07 7.09
N SER A 143 -4.75 12.90 7.41
CA SER A 143 -4.51 11.67 6.66
C SER A 143 -5.81 11.12 6.09
N PRO A 144 -6.01 11.14 4.75
CA PRO A 144 -7.25 10.66 4.15
C PRO A 144 -7.34 9.12 4.07
N VAL A 145 -6.28 8.41 4.47
CA VAL A 145 -6.17 6.95 4.46
C VAL A 145 -5.42 6.47 5.71
N LEU A 146 -5.79 5.31 6.26
CA LEU A 146 -5.04 4.64 7.33
C LEU A 146 -3.75 4.03 6.77
N ALA A 147 -2.62 4.26 7.45
CA ALA A 147 -1.33 3.65 7.12
C ALA A 147 -1.39 2.13 7.30
N GLY A 148 -0.58 1.38 6.56
CA GLY A 148 -0.57 -0.09 6.62
C GLY A 148 -0.20 -0.65 8.01
N ASP A 149 0.58 0.10 8.78
CA ASP A 149 0.94 -0.19 10.17
C ASP A 149 -0.05 0.39 11.20
N GLY A 150 -1.01 1.20 10.74
CA GLY A 150 -2.02 1.87 11.55
C GLY A 150 -1.51 3.02 12.42
N LEU A 151 -0.22 3.42 12.36
CA LEU A 151 0.35 4.42 13.27
C LEU A 151 -0.43 5.75 13.24
N ASN A 152 -0.99 6.11 12.10
CA ASN A 152 -1.76 7.34 11.94
C ASN A 152 -3.26 7.17 12.31
N LEU A 153 -3.65 6.17 13.09
CA LEU A 153 -5.05 5.88 13.44
C LEU A 153 -5.81 7.12 13.92
N ALA A 154 -5.25 7.87 14.88
CA ALA A 154 -5.88 9.06 15.43
C ALA A 154 -6.04 10.18 14.38
N ALA A 155 -5.03 10.37 13.53
CA ALA A 155 -5.05 11.32 12.43
C ALA A 155 -6.07 10.95 11.34
N ALA A 156 -6.14 9.68 10.98
CA ALA A 156 -7.09 9.17 9.99
C ALA A 156 -8.53 9.24 10.53
N PHE A 157 -8.76 8.84 11.79
CA PHE A 157 -10.03 8.97 12.49
C PHE A 157 -10.51 10.44 12.48
N GLN A 158 -9.68 11.37 12.94
CA GLN A 158 -10.03 12.79 12.97
C GLN A 158 -10.28 13.35 11.56
N THR A 159 -9.58 12.84 10.54
CA THR A 159 -9.83 13.24 9.15
C THR A 159 -11.21 12.78 8.66
N ILE A 160 -11.69 11.60 9.07
CA ILE A 160 -13.05 11.14 8.78
C ILE A 160 -14.07 12.04 9.49
N VAL A 161 -13.83 12.37 10.76
CA VAL A 161 -14.71 13.27 11.52
C VAL A 161 -14.86 14.64 10.84
N GLU A 162 -13.80 15.17 10.23
CA GLU A 162 -13.82 16.51 9.66
C GLU A 162 -14.30 16.63 8.21
N ILE A 163 -14.01 15.65 7.35
CA ILE A 163 -14.40 15.69 5.92
C ILE A 163 -14.99 14.40 5.36
N GLY A 164 -15.03 13.35 6.16
CA GLY A 164 -15.58 12.06 5.77
C GLY A 164 -17.04 11.92 6.20
N ASP A 165 -17.48 10.66 6.25
CA ASP A 165 -18.80 10.30 6.75
C ASP A 165 -18.74 10.08 8.27
N SER A 166 -18.79 11.17 9.02
CA SER A 166 -18.76 11.11 10.49
C SER A 166 -20.00 10.43 11.07
N GLU A 167 -21.16 10.55 10.41
CA GLU A 167 -22.41 9.95 10.87
C GLU A 167 -22.31 8.41 10.81
N LEU A 168 -21.86 7.86 9.68
CA LEU A 168 -21.62 6.43 9.54
C LEU A 168 -20.53 5.93 10.50
N LEU A 169 -19.45 6.70 10.67
CA LEU A 169 -18.37 6.37 11.61
C LEU A 169 -18.91 6.18 13.03
N PHE A 170 -19.65 7.16 13.55
CA PHE A 170 -20.16 7.08 14.91
C PHE A 170 -21.30 6.05 15.05
N ALA A 171 -22.12 5.84 14.02
CA ALA A 171 -23.14 4.80 14.02
C ALA A 171 -22.54 3.39 14.15
N VAL A 172 -21.50 3.07 13.37
CA VAL A 172 -20.80 1.77 13.43
C VAL A 172 -20.13 1.57 14.79
N LEU A 173 -19.54 2.64 15.36
CA LEU A 173 -18.88 2.55 16.66
C LEU A 173 -19.86 2.40 17.82
N ASP A 174 -21.02 3.05 17.76
CA ASP A 174 -22.09 2.91 18.77
C ASP A 174 -22.70 1.50 18.74
N GLU A 175 -22.88 0.91 17.56
CA GLU A 175 -23.35 -0.47 17.42
C GLU A 175 -22.34 -1.48 18.00
N ALA A 176 -21.06 -1.30 17.73
CA ALA A 176 -20.01 -2.22 18.18
C ALA A 176 -19.61 -2.05 19.65
N PHE A 177 -19.63 -0.81 20.16
CA PHE A 177 -19.24 -0.47 21.53
C PHE A 177 -20.29 0.45 22.18
N PRO A 178 -21.44 -0.09 22.58
CA PRO A 178 -22.45 0.68 23.29
C PRO A 178 -21.85 1.36 24.54
N GLU A 179 -22.32 2.56 24.84
CA GLU A 179 -21.86 3.38 25.99
C GLU A 179 -20.40 3.86 25.91
N CYS A 180 -19.73 3.68 24.76
CA CYS A 180 -18.40 4.20 24.49
C CYS A 180 -18.45 5.33 23.45
N VAL A 181 -17.70 6.40 23.70
CA VAL A 181 -17.53 7.51 22.75
C VAL A 181 -16.04 7.66 22.44
N PHE A 182 -15.66 7.41 21.20
CA PHE A 182 -14.29 7.56 20.73
C PHE A 182 -14.04 8.95 20.18
N PHE A 183 -12.85 9.49 20.41
CA PHE A 183 -12.44 10.80 19.90
C PHE A 183 -10.92 10.87 19.76
N CYS A 184 -10.43 11.86 19.00
CA CYS A 184 -9.01 12.18 18.93
C CYS A 184 -8.70 13.32 19.91
N ASP A 185 -7.72 13.14 20.80
CA ASP A 185 -7.11 14.25 21.53
C ASP A 185 -5.95 14.84 20.73
N ASN A 186 -5.72 16.15 20.87
CA ASN A 186 -4.57 16.85 20.29
C ASN A 186 -3.81 17.60 21.38
N SER A 187 -2.74 16.97 21.87
CA SER A 187 -1.85 17.52 22.86
C SER A 187 -0.55 18.00 22.19
N ASN A 188 -0.44 19.31 21.96
CA ASN A 188 0.74 19.96 21.34
C ASN A 188 1.12 19.38 19.96
N GLY A 189 0.13 19.11 19.10
CA GLY A 189 0.37 18.54 17.76
C GLY A 189 0.63 17.04 17.77
N ARG A 190 0.46 16.36 18.91
CA ARG A 190 0.41 14.91 19.02
C ARG A 190 -1.03 14.45 19.12
N PHE A 191 -1.44 13.60 18.20
CA PHE A 191 -2.78 13.01 18.16
C PHE A 191 -2.78 11.65 18.84
N GLN A 192 -3.82 11.38 19.61
CA GLN A 192 -4.02 10.11 20.30
C GLN A 192 -5.49 9.72 20.28
N MET A 193 -5.78 8.43 20.09
CA MET A 193 -7.15 7.93 20.24
C MET A 193 -7.52 7.86 21.72
N MET A 194 -8.71 8.36 22.04
CA MET A 194 -9.28 8.41 23.37
C MET A 194 -10.68 7.81 23.36
N MET A 195 -11.12 7.28 24.50
CA MET A 195 -12.45 6.72 24.67
C MET A 195 -13.05 7.15 26.00
N HIS A 196 -14.21 7.80 25.97
CA HIS A 196 -15.08 7.90 27.13
C HIS A 196 -15.94 6.64 27.23
N ARG A 197 -16.09 6.10 28.44
CA ARG A 197 -16.96 4.95 28.71
C ARG A 197 -17.84 5.24 29.92
N GLN A 198 -19.13 4.92 29.82
CA GLN A 198 -20.05 5.08 30.95
C GLN A 198 -19.54 4.35 32.19
N GLY A 199 -19.59 5.05 33.33
CA GLY A 199 -19.07 4.55 34.62
C GLY A 199 -17.58 4.79 34.86
N ILE A 200 -16.83 5.32 33.89
CA ILE A 200 -15.43 5.74 34.08
C ILE A 200 -15.34 7.27 34.05
N ASN A 201 -14.83 7.85 35.14
CA ASN A 201 -14.80 9.32 35.33
C ASN A 201 -13.77 10.05 34.47
N ARG A 202 -12.80 9.33 33.88
CA ARG A 202 -11.79 9.89 32.98
C ARG A 202 -11.83 9.19 31.62
N PRO A 203 -11.42 9.87 30.53
CA PRO A 203 -11.16 9.18 29.28
C PRO A 203 -10.07 8.11 29.45
N LEU A 204 -10.20 7.04 28.68
CA LEU A 204 -9.19 6.01 28.50
C LEU A 204 -8.32 6.37 27.31
N GLU A 205 -7.02 6.15 27.45
CA GLU A 205 -6.04 6.30 26.39
C GLU A 205 -5.98 5.06 25.51
N SER A 206 -5.54 5.20 24.25
CA SER A 206 -5.29 4.09 23.32
C SER A 206 -4.42 2.96 23.90
N ALA A 207 -3.53 3.27 24.84
CA ALA A 207 -2.72 2.29 25.55
C ALA A 207 -3.55 1.33 26.44
N GLU A 208 -4.71 1.78 26.91
CA GLU A 208 -5.63 1.06 27.79
C GLU A 208 -6.70 0.29 27.01
N PHE A 209 -6.77 0.45 25.69
CA PHE A 209 -7.78 -0.23 24.88
C PHE A 209 -7.50 -1.73 24.79
N SER A 210 -8.57 -2.50 24.68
CA SER A 210 -8.45 -3.91 24.35
C SER A 210 -7.88 -4.09 22.93
N ASP A 211 -7.23 -5.21 22.71
CA ASP A 211 -6.71 -5.62 21.41
C ASP A 211 -7.82 -5.63 20.34
N GLY A 212 -9.00 -6.15 20.67
CA GLY A 212 -10.16 -6.16 19.78
C GLY A 212 -10.67 -4.75 19.45
N THR A 213 -10.68 -3.84 20.42
CA THR A 213 -11.08 -2.44 20.21
C THR A 213 -10.16 -1.74 19.20
N LEU A 214 -8.84 -1.89 19.35
CA LEU A 214 -7.90 -1.27 18.42
C LEU A 214 -8.01 -1.84 17.02
N ARG A 215 -8.15 -3.16 16.88
CA ARG A 215 -8.34 -3.79 15.57
C ARG A 215 -9.64 -3.35 14.90
N PHE A 216 -10.74 -3.27 15.66
CA PHE A 216 -12.01 -2.77 15.15
C PHE A 216 -11.91 -1.31 14.69
N LEU A 217 -11.26 -0.45 15.49
CA LEU A 217 -11.01 0.94 15.11
C LEU A 217 -10.19 1.03 13.83
N CYS A 218 -9.10 0.25 13.70
CA CYS A 218 -8.29 0.24 12.49
C CYS A 218 -9.10 -0.20 11.26
N LEU A 219 -9.89 -1.27 11.37
CA LEU A 219 -10.74 -1.74 10.26
C LEU A 219 -11.79 -0.69 9.88
N THR A 220 -12.46 -0.11 10.86
CA THR A 220 -13.49 0.92 10.63
C THR A 220 -12.89 2.15 9.96
N VAL A 221 -11.76 2.65 10.48
CA VAL A 221 -11.07 3.83 9.92
C VAL A 221 -10.48 3.53 8.54
N ALA A 222 -9.98 2.32 8.29
CA ALA A 222 -9.53 1.92 6.96
C ALA A 222 -10.68 1.94 5.94
N LEU A 223 -11.83 1.35 6.28
CA LEU A 223 -12.99 1.23 5.39
C LEU A 223 -13.71 2.56 5.16
N LEU A 224 -13.71 3.45 6.15
CA LEU A 224 -14.35 4.78 6.06
C LEU A 224 -13.38 5.89 5.62
N SER A 225 -12.21 5.54 5.07
CA SER A 225 -11.23 6.49 4.54
C SER A 225 -11.89 7.50 3.58
N PRO A 226 -11.79 8.83 3.80
CA PRO A 226 -12.50 9.82 2.96
C PRO A 226 -12.03 9.86 1.50
N ARG A 227 -10.82 9.34 1.23
CA ARG A 227 -10.34 9.05 -0.12
C ARG A 227 -9.93 7.58 -0.16
N PRO A 228 -10.88 6.65 -0.32
CA PRO A 228 -10.56 5.23 -0.28
C PRO A 228 -9.58 4.90 -1.42
N PRO A 229 -8.61 4.03 -1.18
CA PRO A 229 -7.72 3.58 -2.24
C PRO A 229 -8.50 2.74 -3.26
N GLY A 230 -8.03 2.72 -4.52
CA GLY A 230 -8.67 1.91 -5.57
C GLY A 230 -8.65 0.40 -5.31
N PHE A 231 -7.83 -0.05 -4.35
CA PHE A 231 -7.77 -1.43 -3.89
C PHE A 231 -7.38 -1.50 -2.40
N ILE A 232 -8.14 -2.29 -1.63
CA ILE A 232 -7.82 -2.67 -0.25
C ILE A 232 -7.77 -4.19 -0.20
N ALA A 233 -6.65 -4.73 0.30
CA ALA A 233 -6.57 -6.11 0.73
C ALA A 233 -6.61 -6.17 2.26
N LEU A 234 -7.57 -6.92 2.81
CA LEU A 234 -7.66 -7.26 4.23
C LEU A 234 -7.29 -8.74 4.36
N ASN A 235 -6.30 -9.05 5.19
CA ASN A 235 -5.93 -10.43 5.48
C ASN A 235 -6.57 -10.87 6.81
N GLU A 236 -7.37 -11.94 6.78
CA GLU A 236 -8.01 -12.55 7.97
C GLU A 236 -8.61 -11.56 8.99
N PRO A 237 -9.43 -10.57 8.58
CA PRO A 237 -9.96 -9.56 9.50
C PRO A 237 -10.80 -10.18 10.64
N GLU A 238 -11.45 -11.32 10.41
CA GLU A 238 -12.31 -12.03 11.35
C GLU A 238 -11.56 -12.80 12.45
N ASN A 239 -10.34 -13.29 12.20
CA ASN A 239 -9.58 -14.09 13.18
C ASN A 239 -9.13 -13.29 14.40
N SER A 240 -9.39 -11.98 14.38
CA SER A 240 -8.86 -11.02 15.33
C SER A 240 -9.92 -10.32 16.19
N LEU A 241 -11.19 -10.56 15.91
CA LEU A 241 -12.32 -10.01 16.65
C LEU A 241 -12.88 -11.14 17.52
N HIS A 242 -12.62 -11.08 18.83
CA HIS A 242 -13.27 -12.01 19.76
C HIS A 242 -14.76 -11.62 19.93
N PRO A 243 -15.70 -12.59 19.88
CA PRO A 243 -17.12 -12.34 20.11
C PRO A 243 -17.46 -11.97 21.55
#